data_AF-A0A6A7MF60-F1
#
_entry.id   AF-A0A6A7MF60-F1
#
_cell.length_a   1.000
_cell.length_b   1.000
_cell.length_c   1.000
_cell.angle_alpha   90.00
_cell.angle_beta   90.00
_cell.angle_gamma   90.00
#
_symmetry.space_group_name_H-M   'P 1'
#
loop_
_entity.id
_entity.type
_entity.pdbx_description
1 polymer ?
#
loop_
_entity_poly.entity_id
_entity_poly.type
_entity_poly.pdbx_seq_one_letter_code
_entity_poly.pdbx_strand_id
1 'polypeptide(L)'
;MLVVFGWGMLSEISGAVIAPGKLVVDSNVKKVQHPTGGVVGELNVKDGDRVKKGDVVVRLDETQARTSLAIVTKALDEMEARQARLRAERDGAAKVTFPADLLARKDEPEMAQATTSE
;
A
#
# COMPACT_ATOMS: atom_id res chain seq x y z
N MET A 1 -14.92 56.90 -60.83
CA MET A 1 -13.64 56.20 -60.56
C MET A 1 -13.03 56.61 -59.22
N LEU A 2 -12.92 57.91 -58.88
CA LEU A 2 -12.31 58.38 -57.62
C LEU A 2 -13.05 57.94 -56.34
N VAL A 3 -14.38 57.84 -56.36
CA VAL A 3 -15.18 57.46 -55.18
C VAL A 3 -14.91 56.02 -54.72
N VAL A 4 -14.68 55.09 -55.65
CA VAL A 4 -14.39 53.69 -55.33
C VAL A 4 -12.99 53.54 -54.73
N PHE A 5 -12.02 54.34 -55.20
CA PHE A 5 -10.66 54.34 -54.67
C PHE A 5 -10.59 54.90 -53.24
N GLY A 6 -11.39 55.92 -52.91
CA GLY A 6 -11.42 56.52 -51.57
C GLY A 6 -11.96 55.57 -50.49
N TRP A 7 -12.95 54.73 -50.81
CA TRP A 7 -13.55 53.79 -49.85
C TRP A 7 -12.60 52.63 -49.48
N GLY A 8 -11.81 52.13 -50.45
CA GLY A 8 -10.87 51.02 -50.21
C GLY A 8 -9.70 51.39 -49.30
N MET A 9 -9.27 52.66 -49.28
CA MET A 9 -8.19 53.13 -48.41
C MET A 9 -8.60 53.29 -46.93
N LEU A 10 -9.90 53.41 -46.66
CA LEU A 10 -10.43 53.60 -45.30
C LEU A 10 -11.01 52.31 -44.69
N SER A 11 -10.92 51.19 -45.41
CA SER A 11 -11.50 49.92 -44.98
C SER A 11 -10.46 49.07 -44.25
N GLU A 12 -10.58 48.93 -42.94
CA GLU A 12 -9.78 47.99 -42.15
C GLU A 12 -10.29 46.55 -42.36
N ILE A 13 -9.42 45.67 -42.85
CA ILE A 13 -9.72 44.24 -42.99
C ILE A 13 -9.37 43.55 -41.67
N SER A 14 -10.38 43.26 -40.87
CA SER A 14 -10.27 42.46 -39.65
C SER A 14 -10.10 40.98 -40.01
N GLY A 15 -8.88 40.47 -39.94
CA GLY A 15 -8.57 39.05 -40.08
C GLY A 15 -8.37 38.40 -38.72
N ALA A 16 -9.13 37.34 -38.42
CA ALA A 16 -8.89 36.47 -37.27
C ALA A 16 -8.32 35.13 -37.74
N VAL A 17 -7.13 34.77 -37.29
CA VAL A 17 -6.55 33.44 -37.51
C VAL A 17 -7.09 32.51 -36.44
N ILE A 18 -8.00 31.61 -36.82
CA ILE A 18 -8.56 30.60 -35.93
C ILE A 18 -7.67 29.37 -36.00
N ALA A 19 -6.84 29.16 -34.98
CA ALA A 19 -6.04 27.95 -34.84
C ALA A 19 -6.69 27.04 -33.78
N PRO A 20 -6.88 25.73 -34.05
CA PRO A 20 -7.32 24.79 -33.04
C PRO A 20 -6.21 24.59 -31.99
N GLY A 21 -6.41 25.13 -30.79
CA GLY A 21 -5.56 24.87 -29.63
C GLY A 21 -6.29 23.99 -28.63
N LYS A 22 -5.63 22.94 -28.13
CA LYS A 22 -6.18 22.11 -27.05
C LYS A 22 -5.44 22.43 -25.76
N LEU A 23 -6.15 23.00 -24.78
CA LEU A 23 -5.62 23.15 -23.43
C LEU A 23 -5.67 21.78 -22.76
N VAL A 24 -4.51 21.14 -22.62
CA VAL A 24 -4.37 19.89 -21.86
C VAL A 24 -3.69 20.25 -20.55
N VAL A 25 -4.30 19.89 -19.43
CA VAL A 25 -3.62 19.92 -18.14
C VAL A 25 -2.42 18.97 -18.23
N ASP A 26 -1.24 19.42 -17.79
CA ASP A 26 -0.06 18.58 -17.61
C ASP A 26 -0.32 17.60 -16.44
N SER A 27 -1.17 16.61 -16.69
CA SER A 27 -1.53 15.61 -15.70
C SER A 27 -0.47 14.51 -15.73
N ASN A 28 0.45 14.56 -14.78
CA ASN A 28 1.30 13.41 -14.45
C ASN A 28 0.45 12.34 -13.73
N VAL A 29 -0.42 11.64 -14.49
CA VAL A 29 -1.23 10.54 -13.96
C VAL A 29 -0.32 9.36 -13.67
N LYS A 30 0.17 9.27 -12.43
CA LYS A 30 0.87 8.09 -11.95
C LYS A 30 -0.17 7.05 -11.57
N LYS A 31 -0.24 5.97 -12.36
CA LYS A 31 -1.02 4.78 -12.02
C LYS A 31 -0.40 4.15 -10.76
N VAL A 32 -1.03 4.36 -9.61
CA VAL A 32 -0.67 3.67 -8.37
C VAL A 32 -1.43 2.35 -8.35
N GLN A 33 -0.74 1.25 -8.69
CA GLN A 33 -1.31 -0.09 -8.65
C GLN A 33 -0.52 -0.92 -7.64
N HIS A 34 -1.22 -1.62 -6.75
CA HIS A 34 -0.58 -2.53 -5.82
C HIS A 34 -0.04 -3.77 -6.59
N PRO A 35 1.26 -4.11 -6.47
CA PRO A 35 1.90 -5.15 -7.28
C PRO A 35 1.37 -6.57 -7.01
N THR A 36 0.80 -6.81 -5.83
CA THR A 36 0.42 -8.17 -5.40
C THR A 36 -1.06 -8.48 -5.63
N GLY A 37 -1.91 -7.48 -5.89
CA GLY A 37 -3.38 -7.66 -6.03
C GLY A 37 -4.07 -8.10 -4.74
N GLY A 38 -4.93 -7.25 -4.18
CA GLY A 38 -5.74 -7.56 -2.99
C GLY A 38 -7.13 -6.96 -3.11
N VAL A 39 -8.10 -7.47 -2.33
CA VAL A 39 -9.45 -6.89 -2.25
C VAL A 39 -9.34 -5.52 -1.57
N VAL A 40 -9.96 -4.49 -2.15
CA VAL A 40 -10.02 -3.15 -1.53
C VAL A 40 -10.94 -3.22 -0.33
N GLY A 41 -10.41 -2.98 0.87
CA GLY A 41 -11.19 -2.94 2.11
C GLY A 41 -11.84 -1.58 2.31
N GLU A 42 -11.05 -0.50 2.23
CA GLU A 42 -11.53 0.88 2.41
C GLU A 42 -10.89 1.82 1.37
N LEU A 43 -11.69 2.71 0.80
CA LEU A 43 -11.24 3.80 -0.06
C LEU A 43 -11.42 5.13 0.69
N ASN A 44 -10.32 5.78 1.04
CA ASN A 44 -10.33 6.97 1.90
C ASN A 44 -10.42 8.29 1.13
N VAL A 45 -10.58 8.23 -0.20
CA VAL A 45 -10.60 9.42 -1.07
C VAL A 45 -11.70 9.32 -2.10
N LYS A 46 -12.17 10.48 -2.60
CA LYS A 46 -13.10 10.56 -3.72
C LYS A 46 -12.43 11.18 -4.94
N ASP A 47 -13.02 10.92 -6.11
CA ASP A 47 -12.55 11.53 -7.36
C ASP A 47 -12.54 13.06 -7.23
N GLY A 48 -11.35 13.66 -7.41
CA GLY A 48 -11.13 15.10 -7.28
C GLY A 48 -10.48 15.55 -5.97
N ASP A 49 -10.28 14.67 -4.99
CA ASP A 49 -9.60 15.02 -3.75
C ASP A 49 -8.10 15.30 -3.94
N ARG A 50 -7.60 16.34 -3.25
CA ARG A 50 -6.17 16.68 -3.21
C ARG A 50 -5.48 15.87 -2.12
N VAL A 51 -4.67 14.89 -2.51
CA VAL A 51 -3.84 14.08 -1.60
C VAL A 51 -2.41 14.62 -1.50
N LYS A 52 -1.81 14.50 -0.33
CA LYS A 52 -0.40 14.80 -0.07
C LYS A 52 0.42 13.50 0.02
N LYS A 53 1.74 13.63 -0.06
CA LYS A 53 2.65 12.49 0.10
C LYS A 53 2.51 11.92 1.51
N GLY A 54 2.16 10.64 1.61
CA GLY A 54 1.98 9.91 2.88
C GLY A 54 0.52 9.67 3.27
N ASP A 55 -0.43 10.26 2.55
CA ASP A 55 -1.85 10.04 2.82
C ASP A 55 -2.26 8.61 2.42
N VAL A 56 -3.00 7.93 3.30
CA VAL A 56 -3.51 6.57 3.04
C VAL A 56 -4.74 6.69 2.15
N VAL A 57 -4.55 6.47 0.85
CA VAL A 57 -5.59 6.60 -0.19
C VAL A 57 -6.51 5.37 -0.22
N VAL A 58 -5.91 4.17 -0.11
CA VAL A 58 -6.59 2.87 -0.17
C VAL A 58 -6.04 1.99 0.94
N ARG A 59 -6.91 1.32 1.67
CA ARG A 59 -6.56 0.22 2.58
C ARG A 59 -7.04 -1.09 1.97
N LEU A 60 -6.12 -2.03 1.81
CA LEU A 60 -6.43 -3.39 1.36
C LEU A 60 -7.03 -4.18 2.52
N ASP A 61 -7.87 -5.16 2.22
CA ASP A 61 -8.42 -6.08 3.21
C ASP A 61 -7.28 -6.89 3.87
N GLU A 62 -7.01 -6.58 5.14
CA GLU A 62 -5.95 -7.18 5.93
C GLU A 62 -6.27 -8.62 6.39
N THR A 63 -7.50 -9.11 6.17
CA THR A 63 -7.96 -10.39 6.72
C THR A 63 -7.09 -11.55 6.24
N GLN A 64 -6.78 -11.61 4.94
CA GLN A 64 -5.92 -12.67 4.39
C GLN A 64 -4.47 -12.54 4.88
N ALA A 65 -3.91 -11.32 4.84
CA ALA A 65 -2.52 -11.08 5.25
C ALA A 65 -2.30 -11.38 6.75
N ARG A 66 -3.25 -10.99 7.61
CA ARG A 66 -3.22 -11.29 9.05
C ARG A 66 -3.33 -12.78 9.33
N THR A 67 -4.21 -13.48 8.59
CA THR A 67 -4.36 -14.94 8.74
C THR A 67 -3.09 -15.68 8.33
N SER A 68 -2.48 -15.31 7.18
CA SER A 68 -1.20 -15.88 6.75
C SER A 68 -0.08 -15.60 7.74
N LEU A 69 0.00 -14.38 8.29
CA LEU A 69 0.98 -14.04 9.31
C LEU A 69 0.80 -14.88 10.58
N ALA A 70 -0.44 -15.03 11.06
CA ALA A 70 -0.73 -15.83 12.25
C ALA A 70 -0.29 -17.30 12.08
N ILE A 71 -0.57 -17.90 10.91
CA ILE A 71 -0.16 -19.28 10.61
C ILE A 71 1.37 -19.43 10.61
N VAL A 72 2.09 -18.51 9.95
CA VAL A 72 3.55 -18.58 9.85
C VAL A 72 4.21 -18.35 11.21
N THR A 73 3.73 -17.37 11.97
CA THR A 73 4.25 -17.07 13.31
C THR A 73 4.03 -18.27 14.24
N LYS A 74 2.84 -18.87 14.24
CA LYS A 74 2.56 -20.07 15.04
C LYS A 74 3.49 -21.23 14.69
N ALA A 75 3.71 -21.47 13.39
CA ALA A 75 4.63 -22.53 12.95
C ALA A 75 6.07 -22.27 13.39
N LEU A 76 6.52 -21.01 13.38
CA LEU A 76 7.84 -20.63 13.88
C LEU A 76 7.96 -20.87 15.39
N ASP A 77 6.97 -20.44 16.15
CA ASP A 77 6.93 -20.57 17.61
C ASP A 77 6.96 -22.06 18.03
N GLU A 78 6.23 -22.93 17.34
CA GLU A 78 6.27 -24.39 17.55
C GLU A 78 7.66 -25.00 17.27
N MET A 79 8.32 -24.55 16.20
CA MET A 79 9.65 -25.05 15.83
C MET A 79 10.72 -24.60 16.82
N GLU A 80 10.65 -23.36 17.28
CA GLU A 80 11.58 -22.82 18.28
C GLU A 80 11.40 -23.51 19.65
N ALA A 81 10.16 -23.77 20.07
CA ALA A 81 9.87 -24.53 21.28
C ALA A 81 10.42 -25.96 21.19
N ARG A 82 10.22 -26.63 20.04
CA ARG A 82 10.77 -27.97 19.79
C ARG A 82 12.30 -27.97 19.80
N GLN A 83 12.91 -26.98 19.17
CA GLN A 83 14.37 -26.83 19.13
C GLN A 83 14.95 -26.59 20.53
N ALA A 84 14.30 -25.77 21.36
CA ALA A 84 14.71 -25.55 22.75
C ALA A 84 14.65 -26.86 23.56
N ARG A 85 13.58 -27.65 23.37
CA ARG A 85 13.41 -28.95 24.04
C ARG A 85 14.48 -29.96 23.62
N LEU A 86 14.70 -30.14 22.31
CA LEU A 86 15.72 -31.05 21.79
C LEU A 86 17.14 -30.66 22.23
N ARG A 87 17.41 -29.36 22.34
CA ARG A 87 18.69 -28.86 22.88
C ARG A 87 18.84 -29.22 24.36
N ALA A 88 17.78 -29.05 25.16
CA ALA A 88 17.80 -29.41 26.58
C ALA A 88 17.99 -30.93 26.78
N GLU A 89 17.34 -31.77 25.96
CA GLU A 89 17.53 -33.22 25.97
C GLU A 89 18.96 -33.61 25.59
N ARG A 90 19.50 -33.02 24.51
CA ARG A 90 20.89 -33.25 24.07
C ARG A 90 21.90 -32.90 25.16
N ASP A 91 21.69 -31.77 25.84
CA ASP A 91 22.60 -31.25 26.86
C ASP A 91 22.35 -31.87 28.25
N GLY A 92 21.39 -32.79 28.37
CA GLY A 92 21.00 -33.41 29.65
C GLY A 92 20.48 -32.41 30.69
N ALA A 93 20.00 -31.25 30.23
CA ALA A 93 19.58 -30.16 31.10
C ALA A 93 18.20 -30.45 31.71
N ALA A 94 18.09 -30.32 33.04
CA ALA A 94 16.84 -30.54 33.78
C ALA A 94 15.74 -29.49 33.49
N LYS A 95 16.07 -28.40 32.77
CA LYS A 95 15.14 -27.32 32.41
C LYS A 95 15.36 -26.87 30.97
N VAL A 96 14.27 -26.72 30.23
CA VAL A 96 14.28 -26.16 28.87
C VAL A 96 14.51 -24.65 28.95
N THR A 97 15.56 -24.16 28.30
CA THR A 97 15.81 -22.72 28.15
C THR A 97 15.23 -22.26 26.82
N PHE A 98 14.12 -21.53 26.88
CA PHE A 98 13.49 -20.96 25.69
C PHE A 98 14.16 -19.62 25.29
N PRO A 99 14.23 -19.30 23.99
CA PRO A 99 14.64 -17.98 23.49
C PRO A 99 13.88 -16.82 24.16
N ALA A 100 14.57 -15.69 24.33
CA ALA A 100 14.01 -14.49 24.98
C ALA A 100 12.76 -13.94 24.27
N ASP A 101 12.70 -14.06 22.94
CA ASP A 101 11.59 -13.58 22.13
C ASP A 101 10.30 -14.37 22.39
N LEU A 102 10.41 -15.69 22.64
CA LEU A 102 9.29 -16.54 23.04
C LEU A 102 8.86 -16.29 24.49
N LEU A 103 9.82 -16.03 25.38
CA LEU A 103 9.54 -15.72 26.79
C LEU A 103 8.84 -14.37 26.96
N ALA A 104 9.13 -13.39 26.10
CA ALA A 104 8.48 -12.08 26.09
C ALA A 104 7.00 -12.15 25.64
N ARG A 105 6.62 -13.19 24.89
CA ARG A 105 5.26 -13.42 24.38
C ARG A 105 4.51 -14.53 25.11
N LYS A 106 5.06 -15.02 26.22
CA LYS A 106 4.52 -16.16 27.00
C LYS A 106 3.10 -15.92 27.52
N ASP A 107 2.71 -14.67 27.74
CA ASP A 107 1.38 -14.29 28.25
C ASP A 107 0.30 -14.27 27.14
N GLU A 108 0.68 -14.48 25.87
CA GLU A 108 -0.29 -14.68 24.79
C GLU A 108 -0.90 -16.09 24.89
N PRO A 109 -2.24 -16.23 24.88
CA PRO A 109 -2.93 -17.51 25.10
C PRO A 109 -2.58 -18.58 24.05
N GLU A 110 -2.10 -18.19 22.86
CA GLU A 110 -1.61 -19.11 21.82
C GLU A 110 -0.22 -19.70 22.17
N MET A 111 0.64 -18.94 22.85
CA MET A 111 1.99 -19.35 23.24
C MET A 111 2.03 -20.25 24.48
N ALA A 112 1.05 -20.09 25.37
CA ALA A 112 0.86 -20.98 26.51
C ALA A 112 0.66 -22.42 26.05
N GLN A 113 -0.06 -22.65 24.95
CA GLN A 113 -0.29 -24.00 24.41
C GLN A 113 0.98 -24.62 23.81
N ALA A 114 1.81 -23.85 23.09
CA ALA A 114 3.07 -24.35 22.52
C ALA A 114 4.12 -24.70 23.59
N THR A 115 4.05 -24.04 24.76
CA THR A 115 4.96 -24.32 25.90
C THR A 115 4.43 -25.46 26.78
N THR A 116 3.11 -25.63 26.87
CA THR A 116 2.42 -26.63 27.73
C THR A 116 2.05 -27.93 27.01
N SER A 117 2.00 -28.00 25.68
CA SER A 117 1.59 -29.23 25.00
C SER A 117 2.58 -30.37 25.24
N GLU A 118 2.10 -31.36 26.00
CA GLU A 118 2.54 -32.75 26.05
C GLU A 118 2.44 -33.42 24.68
#